data_AF-D9SLX2-F1
#
_entry.id   AF-D9SLX2-F1
#
_cell.length_a   1.000
_cell.length_b   1.000
_cell.length_c   1.000
_cell.angle_alpha   90.00
_cell.angle_beta   90.00
_cell.angle_gamma   90.00
#
_symmetry.space_group_name_H-M   'P 1'
#
loop_
_entity.id
_entity.type
_entity.pdbx_description
1 polymer ?
#
loop_
_entity_poly.entity_id
_entity_poly.type
_entity_poly.pdbx_seq_one_letter_code
_entity_poly.pdbx_strand_id
1 'polypeptide(L)' 'MKVKIVADRDGETKVVELPMEEKKLLEIQGSVLDRNTIGYIAGAEVKYYDENGTEVENIFLLNRKLKGF' A
#
# COMPACT_ATOMS: atom_id res chain seq x y z
N MET A 1 1.11 -13.32 2.46
CA MET A 1 1.42 -12.36 3.54
C MET A 1 0.39 -11.25 3.50
N LYS A 2 -0.23 -10.91 4.63
CA LYS A 2 -1.21 -9.80 4.68
C LYS A 2 -0.49 -8.50 5.02
N VAL A 3 -0.80 -7.45 4.27
CA VAL A 3 -0.25 -6.11 4.50
C VAL A 3 -1.39 -5.11 4.59
N LYS A 4 -1.39 -4.31 5.64
CA LYS A 4 -2.33 -3.22 5.88
C LYS A 4 -1.74 -1.94 5.33
N ILE A 5 -2.45 -1.34 4.39
CA ILE A 5 -2.18 -0.03 3.79
C ILE A 5 -2.99 0.99 4.58
N VAL A 6 -2.37 2.05 5.06
CA VAL A 6 -2.99 3.09 5.89
C VAL A 6 -2.70 4.46 5.30
N ALA A 7 -3.74 5.22 4.96
CA ALA A 7 -3.61 6.64 4.62
C ALA A 7 -3.46 7.47 5.90
N ASP A 8 -2.42 8.30 5.96
CA ASP A 8 -2.16 9.17 7.12
C ASP A 8 -3.19 10.30 7.26
N ARG A 9 -3.87 10.67 6.16
CA ARG A 9 -4.80 11.81 6.09
C ARG A 9 -6.13 11.60 6.81
N ASP A 10 -6.75 10.45 6.61
CA ASP A 10 -8.12 10.14 7.05
C ASP A 10 -8.20 8.82 7.84
N GLY A 11 -7.06 8.12 7.96
CA GLY A 11 -7.02 6.81 8.59
C GLY A 11 -7.72 5.74 7.75
N GLU A 12 -7.98 5.96 6.46
CA GLU A 12 -8.50 4.90 5.59
C GLU A 12 -7.50 3.75 5.55
N THR A 13 -8.01 2.53 5.75
CA THR A 13 -7.17 1.34 5.75
C THR A 13 -7.69 0.30 4.78
N LYS A 14 -6.77 -0.30 4.02
CA LYS A 14 -7.06 -1.48 3.18
C LYS A 14 -6.07 -2.58 3.46
N VAL A 15 -6.56 -3.80 3.53
CA VAL A 15 -5.72 -4.99 3.70
C VAL A 15 -5.56 -5.66 2.33
N VAL A 16 -4.33 -5.91 1.94
CA VAL A 16 -3.97 -6.62 0.71
C VAL A 16 -3.20 -7.89 1.04
N GLU A 17 -3.32 -8.87 0.16
CA GLU A 17 -2.57 -10.12 0.26
C GLU A 17 -1.45 -10.11 -0.78
N LEU A 18 -0.20 -10.21 -0.32
CA LEU A 18 0.99 -10.31 -1.15
C LEU A 18 1.50 -11.77 -1.19
N PRO A 19 2.12 -12.20 -2.30
CA PRO A 19 2.36 -11.41 -3.50
C PRO A 19 1.12 -11.24 -4.38
N MET A 20 0.98 -10.08 -5.02
CA MET A 20 -0.08 -9.78 -5.98
C MET A 20 0.43 -9.04 -7.22
N GLU A 21 -0.41 -8.89 -8.25
CA GLU A 21 -0.06 -8.08 -9.43
C GLU A 21 0.25 -6.63 -9.05
N GLU A 22 1.41 -6.12 -9.47
CA GLU A 22 1.85 -4.76 -9.12
C GLU A 22 0.85 -3.69 -9.58
N LYS A 23 0.18 -3.91 -10.72
CA LYS A 23 -0.87 -3.01 -11.21
C LYS A 23 -2.05 -2.92 -10.24
N LYS A 24 -2.52 -4.05 -9.71
CA LYS A 24 -3.59 -4.08 -8.69
C LYS A 24 -3.13 -3.43 -7.39
N LEU A 25 -1.88 -3.67 -6.99
CA LEU A 25 -1.31 -3.03 -5.79
C LEU A 25 -1.28 -1.49 -5.94
N LEU A 26 -0.91 -1.00 -7.11
CA LEU A 26 -0.92 0.44 -7.44
C LEU A 26 -2.34 1.02 -7.48
N GLU A 27 -3.32 0.29 -8.01
CA GLU A 27 -4.73 0.69 -8.01
C GLU A 27 -5.28 0.78 -6.58
N ILE A 28 -4.94 -0.18 -5.71
CA ILE A 28 -5.37 -0.16 -4.30
C ILE A 28 -4.72 1.01 -3.56
N GLN A 29 -3.40 1.20 -3.71
CA GLN A 29 -2.72 2.36 -3.14
C GLN A 29 -3.34 3.67 -3.61
N GLY A 30 -3.66 3.76 -4.91
CA GLY A 30 -4.33 4.93 -5.49
C GLY A 30 -5.74 5.15 -4.95
N SER A 31 -6.47 4.07 -4.66
CA SER A 31 -7.80 4.14 -4.04
C SER A 31 -7.73 4.58 -2.57
N VAL A 32 -6.74 4.10 -1.80
CA VAL A 32 -6.53 4.53 -0.40
C VAL A 32 -6.10 6.00 -0.33
N LEU A 33 -5.40 6.48 -1.35
CA LEU A 33 -5.00 7.88 -1.48
C LEU A 33 -6.11 8.78 -2.08
N ASP A 34 -7.30 8.25 -2.34
CA ASP A 34 -8.39 8.89 -3.08
C ASP A 34 -7.93 9.71 -4.30
N ARG A 35 -7.17 9.06 -5.20
CA ARG A 35 -6.65 9.67 -6.43
C ARG A 35 -7.72 10.21 -7.39
N ASN A 36 -9.01 9.99 -7.13
CA ASN A 36 -10.09 10.52 -7.97
C ASN A 36 -10.41 11.99 -7.71
N THR A 37 -9.99 12.56 -6.58
CA THR A 37 -10.38 13.93 -6.20
C THR A 37 -9.23 14.93 -6.23
N ILE A 38 -7.97 14.54 -5.95
CA ILE A 38 -6.89 15.52 -5.83
C ILE A 38 -5.61 14.97 -6.46
N GLY A 39 -5.28 15.53 -7.62
CA GLY A 39 -4.04 15.24 -8.32
C GLY A 39 -2.83 15.39 -7.40
N TYR A 40 -1.99 14.37 -7.39
CA TYR A 40 -0.56 14.51 -7.08
C TYR A 40 -0.24 15.34 -5.83
N ILE A 41 -0.76 14.97 -4.65
CA ILE A 41 -0.23 15.56 -3.41
C ILE A 41 1.02 14.78 -3.02
N ALA A 42 2.17 15.30 -3.47
CA ALA A 42 3.44 15.11 -2.78
C ALA A 42 3.24 15.47 -1.30
N GLY A 43 3.02 14.47 -0.43
CA GLY A 43 2.82 14.69 1.01
C GLY A 43 1.72 13.85 1.67
N ALA A 44 0.86 13.16 0.93
CA ALA A 44 0.00 12.13 1.54
C ALA A 44 0.83 10.86 1.76
N GLU A 45 1.33 10.67 2.98
CA GLU A 45 2.08 9.48 3.35
C GLU A 45 1.14 8.28 3.47
N VAL A 46 1.47 7.20 2.76
CA VAL A 46 0.84 5.90 2.97
C VAL A 46 1.81 5.06 3.77
N LYS A 47 1.37 4.60 4.93
CA LYS A 47 2.12 3.66 5.76
C LYS A 47 1.64 2.25 5.48
N TYR A 48 2.56 1.31 5.48
CA TYR A 48 2.27 -0.09 5.25
C TYR A 48 2.70 -0.88 6.47
N TYR A 49 1.87 -1.81 6.91
CA TYR A 49 2.17 -2.65 8.06
C TYR A 49 1.94 -4.11 7.71
N ASP A 50 2.86 -4.99 8.07
CA ASP A 50 2.64 -6.42 7.93
C ASP A 50 1.62 -6.96 8.95
N GLU A 51 1.37 -8.26 8.88
CA GLU A 51 0.51 -8.99 9.81
C GLU A 51 0.98 -8.96 11.28
N ASN A 52 2.25 -8.65 11.53
CA ASN A 52 2.82 -8.49 12.87
C ASN A 52 2.77 -7.03 13.36
N GLY A 53 2.28 -6.09 12.54
CA GLY A 53 2.30 -4.66 12.81
C GLY A 53 3.66 -4.01 12.55
N THR A 54 4.58 -4.68 11.87
CA THR A 54 5.88 -4.13 11.46
C THR A 54 5.68 -3.21 10.27
N GLU A 55 6.22 -2.00 10.34
CA GLU A 55 6.18 -1.07 9.21
C GLU A 55 7.00 -1.60 8.03
N VAL A 56 6.40 -1.57 6.84
CA VAL A 56 7.00 -1.97 5.58
C VAL A 56 7.31 -0.71 4.79
N GLU A 57 8.58 -0.32 4.73
CA GLU A 57 9.00 0.90 4.02
C GLU A 57 8.65 0.87 2.52
N ASN A 58 8.75 -0.29 1.87
CA ASN A 58 8.47 -0.44 0.44
C ASN A 58 7.68 -1.71 0.13
N ILE A 59 6.36 -1.55 0.04
CA ILE A 59 5.42 -2.64 -0.27
C ILE A 59 5.67 -3.26 -1.65
N PHE A 60 6.15 -2.50 -2.64
CA PHE A 60 6.45 -3.02 -3.99
C PHE A 60 7.70 -3.90 -3.99
N LEU A 61 8.74 -3.49 -3.26
CA LEU A 61 9.94 -4.31 -3.09
C LEU A 61 9.61 -5.62 -2.36
N LEU A 62 8.81 -5.55 -1.29
CA LEU A 62 8.32 -6.73 -0.59
C LEU A 62 7.50 -7.64 -1.52
N ASN A 63 6.60 -7.07 -2.31
CA ASN A 63 5.79 -7.80 -3.28
C ASN A 63 6.66 -8.54 -4.31
N ARG A 64 7.73 -7.90 -4.82
CA ARG A 64 8.68 -8.53 -5.77
C ARG A 64 9.46 -9.67 -5.12
N LYS A 65 10.01 -9.45 -3.92
CA LYS A 65 10.72 -10.48 -3.14
C LYS A 65 9.84 -11.70 -2.90
N LEU A 66 8.57 -11.49 -2.53
CA LEU A 66 7.61 -12.57 -2.30
C LEU A 66 7.21 -13.32 -3.58
N LYS A 67 7.30 -12.69 -4.75
CA LYS A 67 7.13 -13.37 -6.04
C LYS A 67 8.33 -14.23 -6.45
N GLY A 68 9.45 -14.15 -5.73
CA GLY A 68 10.68 -14.85 -6.08
C GLY A 68 11.51 -14.17 -7.18
N PHE A 69 11.38 -12.85 -7.32
CA PHE A 69 12.28 -12.02 -8.16
C PHE A 69 13.43 -11.44 -7.35
#